data_AF-A0AAD9IL51-F1
#
_entry.id   AF-A0AAD9IL51-F1
#
_cell.length_a   1.000
_cell.length_b   1.000
_cell.length_c   1.000
_cell.angle_alpha   90.00
_cell.angle_beta   90.00
_cell.angle_gamma   90.00
#
_symmetry.space_group_name_H-M   'P 1'
#
loop_
_entity.id
_entity.type
_entity.pdbx_description
1 polymer ?
#
loop_
_entity_poly.entity_id
_entity_poly.type
_entity_poly.pdbx_seq_one_letter_code
_entity_poly.pdbx_strand_id
1 'polypeptide(L)'
;MGTVSRSYQKAYVLKVRSAANEHPEGGSPDLGEQTPEQGKASRWALPRPPSIAPLSRRFEERHAWYRITMIAARKLGQNLVPILMVQAMGDAALFVLHRLCHRLTNEVALRMAYTPELAAAIAHSPWYLVNDASAVSETGYQRISLAIFALSFAFNVLIKAWAALCTLGLCQDDMDSPAKNGLWRGMRVSLARVRETAGRYKGCWRAVWAVEMLVAALVIPLQFASALLVTLPLTLPIMLELQAASPAALFERRGTWGALMRSRQLVRRVRWPLALPFLAGIVLQRLSLLGRDHVLGMLPPRLFVDVVEIPIIIFVGGAVLSVLLLRFQDVLPYAAYAESTRREREEAAADAGDTPQ
;
A
#
# COMPACT_ATOMS: atom_id res chain seq x y z
N MET A 1 -25.13 -8.00 -29.45
CA MET A 1 -25.43 -6.86 -28.55
C MET A 1 -24.21 -6.58 -27.68
N GLY A 2 -23.44 -5.51 -27.94
CA GLY A 2 -22.23 -5.24 -27.14
C GLY A 2 -21.19 -4.29 -27.73
N THR A 3 -21.57 -3.25 -28.48
CA THR A 3 -20.62 -2.31 -29.12
C THR A 3 -20.74 -0.85 -28.66
N VAL A 4 -21.49 -0.55 -27.59
CA VAL A 4 -21.76 0.85 -27.18
C VAL A 4 -20.73 1.42 -26.18
N SER A 5 -19.86 0.60 -25.56
CA SER A 5 -19.04 1.07 -24.43
C SER A 5 -17.72 1.80 -24.79
N ARG A 6 -17.24 1.75 -26.05
CA ARG A 6 -15.93 2.35 -26.42
C ARG A 6 -16.01 3.81 -26.84
N SER A 7 -17.17 4.29 -27.30
CA SER A 7 -17.33 5.67 -27.78
C SER A 7 -17.37 6.69 -26.64
N TYR A 8 -17.90 6.31 -25.47
CA TYR A 8 -17.97 7.20 -24.30
C TYR A 8 -16.59 7.49 -23.68
N GLN A 9 -15.66 6.52 -23.68
CA GLN A 9 -14.31 6.74 -23.14
C GLN A 9 -13.46 7.69 -24.00
N LYS A 10 -13.61 7.65 -25.34
CA LYS A 10 -12.88 8.58 -26.23
C LYS A 10 -13.37 10.03 -26.13
N ALA A 11 -14.67 10.25 -25.95
CA ALA A 11 -15.24 11.59 -25.79
C ALA A 11 -14.78 12.24 -24.46
N TYR A 12 -14.63 11.47 -23.39
CA TYR A 12 -14.23 11.99 -22.08
C TYR A 12 -12.76 12.41 -22.02
N VAL A 13 -11.85 11.67 -22.68
CA VAL A 13 -10.42 12.01 -22.71
C VAL A 13 -10.14 13.28 -23.53
N LEU A 14 -10.96 13.57 -24.54
CA LEU A 14 -10.85 14.80 -25.33
C LEU A 14 -11.33 16.04 -24.55
N LYS A 15 -12.39 15.91 -23.73
CA LYS A 15 -12.93 17.03 -22.94
C LYS A 15 -12.03 17.46 -21.78
N VAL A 16 -11.26 16.52 -21.21
CA VAL A 16 -10.27 16.83 -20.15
C VAL A 16 -9.02 17.52 -20.74
N ARG A 17 -8.72 17.32 -22.02
CA ARG A 17 -7.59 17.98 -22.69
C ARG A 17 -7.89 19.42 -23.12
N SER A 18 -9.15 19.77 -23.40
CA SER A 18 -9.53 21.15 -23.72
C SER A 18 -9.57 22.06 -22.49
N ALA A 19 -9.89 21.51 -21.31
CA ALA A 19 -9.96 22.27 -20.05
C ALA A 19 -8.58 22.58 -19.42
N ALA A 20 -7.50 21.98 -19.93
CA ALA A 20 -6.14 22.15 -19.38
C ALA A 20 -5.31 23.24 -20.08
N ASN A 21 -5.87 23.91 -21.09
CA ASN A 21 -5.15 24.90 -21.91
C ASN A 21 -5.64 26.34 -21.76
N GLU A 22 -6.53 26.63 -20.81
CA GLU A 22 -6.93 28.00 -20.50
C GLU A 22 -6.13 28.52 -19.30
N HIS A 23 -5.02 29.20 -19.61
CA HIS A 23 -4.40 30.18 -18.72
C HIS A 23 -5.15 31.50 -18.85
N PRO A 24 -5.72 32.07 -17.78
CA PRO A 24 -6.02 33.49 -17.75
C PRO A 24 -4.83 34.22 -17.10
N GLU A 25 -4.22 35.09 -17.90
CA GLU A 25 -3.44 36.22 -17.42
C GLU A 25 -4.35 37.21 -16.67
N GLY A 26 -3.77 37.92 -15.71
CA GLY A 26 -4.05 39.34 -15.46
C GLY A 26 -5.41 39.70 -14.85
N GLY A 27 -5.41 40.10 -13.58
CA GLY A 27 -6.54 40.82 -13.00
C GLY A 27 -6.43 40.97 -11.49
N SER A 28 -5.71 42.00 -11.04
CA SER A 28 -5.79 42.50 -9.65
C SER A 28 -7.15 43.18 -9.46
N PRO A 29 -7.95 42.85 -8.44
CA PRO A 29 -9.12 43.65 -8.11
C PRO A 29 -8.87 44.53 -6.88
N ASP A 30 -9.33 45.76 -7.06
CA ASP A 30 -9.44 46.84 -6.10
C ASP A 30 -10.17 46.46 -4.81
N LEU A 31 -9.73 47.08 -3.73
CA LEU A 31 -10.40 47.19 -2.44
C LEU A 31 -11.63 48.10 -2.60
N GLY A 32 -12.80 47.50 -2.82
CA GLY A 32 -14.10 48.17 -2.83
C GLY A 32 -14.95 47.79 -1.61
N GLU A 33 -15.22 48.79 -0.77
CA GLU A 33 -16.35 48.98 0.14
C GLU A 33 -17.16 47.75 0.62
N GLN A 34 -16.97 47.41 1.89
CA GLN A 34 -17.92 46.61 2.66
C GLN A 34 -19.03 47.52 3.22
N THR A 35 -20.23 47.41 2.67
CA THR A 35 -21.47 47.80 3.32
C THR A 35 -21.89 46.72 4.32
N PRO A 36 -22.13 47.04 5.60
CA PRO A 36 -22.59 46.05 6.57
C PRO A 36 -24.09 46.25 6.81
N GLU A 37 -24.97 45.62 6.04
CA GLU A 37 -26.36 45.47 6.45
C GLU A 37 -27.07 44.29 5.77
N GLN A 38 -28.00 43.72 6.54
CA GLN A 38 -29.07 42.79 6.15
C GLN A 38 -28.77 41.29 6.13
N GLY A 39 -29.26 40.63 7.19
CA GLY A 39 -29.56 39.20 7.13
C GLY A 39 -29.56 38.47 8.46
N LYS A 40 -30.26 38.98 9.49
CA LYS A 40 -30.68 38.17 10.65
C LYS A 40 -31.68 37.10 10.19
N ALA A 41 -31.21 36.10 9.44
CA ALA A 41 -32.00 34.96 9.03
C ALA A 41 -31.92 33.89 10.12
N SER A 42 -33.02 33.77 10.85
CA SER A 42 -33.52 32.51 11.42
C SER A 42 -32.59 31.75 12.39
N ARG A 43 -32.55 32.22 13.64
CA ARG A 43 -32.07 31.44 14.80
C ARG A 43 -33.00 30.27 15.19
N TRP A 44 -34.05 30.02 14.40
CA TRP A 44 -35.13 29.05 14.64
C TRP A 44 -35.38 28.12 13.46
N ALA A 45 -34.38 27.94 12.58
CA ALA A 45 -34.46 26.86 11.60
C ALA A 45 -34.52 25.52 12.37
N LEU A 46 -35.73 24.96 12.46
CA LEU A 46 -35.96 23.62 12.99
C LEU A 46 -34.93 22.68 12.34
N PRO A 47 -34.22 21.84 13.11
CA PRO A 47 -33.32 20.86 12.53
C PRO A 47 -34.12 20.07 11.51
N ARG A 48 -33.69 20.09 10.23
CA ARG A 48 -34.32 19.30 9.19
C ARG A 48 -34.45 17.88 9.74
N PRO A 49 -35.65 17.27 9.73
CA PRO A 49 -35.81 15.90 10.18
C PRO A 49 -34.77 15.05 9.43
N PRO A 50 -34.09 14.10 10.11
CA PRO A 50 -33.08 13.29 9.46
C PRO A 50 -33.73 12.66 8.25
N SER A 51 -33.25 13.06 7.06
CA SER A 51 -33.63 12.45 5.79
C SER A 51 -33.53 10.95 5.99
N ILE A 52 -34.67 10.25 5.94
CA ILE A 52 -34.72 8.81 6.07
C ILE A 52 -34.00 8.31 4.82
N ALA A 53 -32.70 8.03 4.98
CA ALA A 53 -31.91 7.47 3.90
C ALA A 53 -32.65 6.24 3.39
N PRO A 54 -32.93 6.15 2.07
CA PRO A 54 -33.74 5.07 1.52
C PRO A 54 -33.13 3.73 1.94
N LEU A 55 -33.98 2.76 2.27
CA LEU A 55 -33.57 1.43 2.76
C LEU A 55 -32.51 0.75 1.86
N SER A 56 -32.51 1.10 0.57
CA SER A 56 -31.49 0.69 -0.41
C SER A 56 -30.07 1.13 -0.01
N ARG A 57 -29.86 2.35 0.49
CA ARG A 57 -28.54 2.84 0.94
C ARG A 57 -27.99 2.04 2.11
N ARG A 58 -28.83 1.70 3.10
CA ARG A 58 -28.40 0.88 4.25
C ARG A 58 -28.01 -0.54 3.83
N PHE A 59 -28.71 -1.12 2.86
CA PHE A 59 -28.37 -2.43 2.31
C PHE A 59 -27.04 -2.40 1.55
N GLU A 60 -26.82 -1.36 0.74
CA GLU A 60 -25.56 -1.16 0.01
C GLU A 60 -24.34 -0.98 0.92
N GLU A 61 -24.51 -0.29 2.05
CA GLU A 61 -23.45 -0.15 3.06
C GLU A 61 -23.06 -1.50 3.67
N ARG A 62 -24.04 -2.37 3.97
CA ARG A 62 -23.79 -3.70 4.54
C ARG A 62 -22.99 -4.60 3.60
N HIS A 63 -23.10 -4.42 2.29
CA HIS A 63 -22.36 -5.19 1.28
C HIS A 63 -21.14 -4.47 0.71
N ALA A 64 -20.73 -3.33 1.28
CA ALA A 64 -19.56 -2.59 0.83
C ALA A 64 -18.26 -3.41 0.93
N TRP A 65 -18.08 -4.17 2.02
CA TRP A 65 -16.90 -5.02 2.23
C TRP A 65 -16.75 -6.07 1.11
N TYR A 66 -17.85 -6.71 0.72
CA TYR A 66 -17.86 -7.74 -0.32
C TYR A 66 -17.47 -7.14 -1.68
N ARG A 67 -18.05 -5.99 -2.05
CA ARG A 67 -17.70 -5.30 -3.31
C ARG A 67 -16.22 -4.91 -3.35
N ILE A 68 -15.70 -4.30 -2.28
CA ILE A 68 -14.28 -3.92 -2.19
C ILE A 68 -13.38 -5.15 -2.30
N THR A 69 -13.72 -6.24 -1.60
CA THR A 69 -13.00 -7.52 -1.65
C THR A 69 -12.98 -8.10 -3.06
N MET A 70 -14.12 -8.11 -3.75
CA MET A 70 -14.23 -8.61 -5.12
C MET A 70 -13.45 -7.74 -6.12
N ILE A 71 -13.47 -6.42 -5.96
CA ILE A 71 -12.65 -5.51 -6.76
C ILE A 71 -11.16 -5.81 -6.53
N ALA A 72 -10.72 -5.92 -5.28
CA ALA A 72 -9.33 -6.23 -4.95
C ALA A 72 -8.89 -7.59 -5.52
N ALA A 73 -9.71 -8.63 -5.35
CA ALA A 73 -9.44 -9.97 -5.88
C ALA A 73 -9.35 -9.96 -7.41
N ARG A 74 -10.27 -9.26 -8.09
CA ARG A 74 -10.23 -9.12 -9.55
C ARG A 74 -8.97 -8.41 -10.02
N LYS A 75 -8.62 -7.29 -9.39
CA LYS A 75 -7.42 -6.49 -9.72
C LYS A 75 -6.13 -7.29 -9.48
N LEU A 76 -6.07 -8.04 -8.38
CA LEU A 76 -4.97 -8.94 -8.08
C LEU A 76 -4.88 -10.07 -9.12
N GLY A 77 -5.98 -10.73 -9.46
CA GLY A 77 -5.98 -11.80 -10.46
C GLY A 77 -5.56 -11.35 -11.86
N GLN A 78 -6.00 -10.16 -12.29
CA GLN A 78 -5.61 -9.57 -13.57
C GLN A 78 -4.11 -9.22 -13.63
N ASN A 79 -3.54 -8.80 -12.49
CA ASN A 79 -2.17 -8.31 -12.39
C ASN A 79 -1.26 -9.20 -11.52
N LEU A 80 -1.60 -10.47 -11.36
CA LEU A 80 -0.91 -11.32 -10.39
C LEU A 80 0.59 -11.44 -10.70
N VAL A 81 0.92 -11.87 -11.92
CA VAL A 81 2.31 -12.05 -12.35
C VAL A 81 3.15 -10.77 -12.22
N PRO A 82 2.73 -9.60 -12.75
CA PRO A 82 3.52 -8.38 -12.58
C PRO A 82 3.61 -7.91 -11.11
N ILE A 83 2.56 -8.08 -10.30
CA ILE A 83 2.64 -7.77 -8.85
C ILE A 83 3.65 -8.68 -8.14
N LEU A 84 3.68 -9.97 -8.47
CA LEU A 84 4.69 -10.91 -7.94
C LEU A 84 6.10 -10.53 -8.38
N MET A 85 6.29 -10.05 -9.62
CA MET A 85 7.60 -9.57 -10.09
C MET A 85 8.04 -8.31 -9.35
N VAL A 86 7.16 -7.33 -9.15
CA VAL A 86 7.44 -6.13 -8.34
C VAL A 86 7.90 -6.53 -6.94
N GLN A 87 7.21 -7.49 -6.32
CA GLN A 87 7.57 -7.97 -5.00
C GLN A 87 8.91 -8.70 -4.99
N ALA A 88 9.16 -9.61 -5.93
CA ALA A 88 10.43 -10.31 -6.03
C ALA A 88 11.61 -9.34 -6.19
N MET A 89 11.44 -8.29 -6.99
CA MET A 89 12.42 -7.22 -7.13
C MET A 89 12.61 -6.43 -5.84
N GLY A 90 11.52 -6.10 -5.14
CA GLY A 90 11.55 -5.44 -3.83
C GLY A 90 12.28 -6.26 -2.78
N ASP A 91 11.96 -7.55 -2.65
CA ASP A 91 12.59 -8.46 -1.69
C ASP A 91 14.07 -8.70 -2.01
N ALA A 92 14.42 -8.84 -3.29
CA ALA A 92 15.82 -8.92 -3.71
C ALA A 92 16.59 -7.65 -3.33
N ALA A 93 16.00 -6.47 -3.55
CA ALA A 93 16.61 -5.19 -3.17
C ALA A 93 16.75 -5.06 -1.64
N LEU A 94 15.73 -5.47 -0.87
CA LEU A 94 15.78 -5.47 0.60
C LEU A 94 16.82 -6.44 1.13
N PHE A 95 16.96 -7.62 0.53
CA PHE A 95 17.99 -8.59 0.88
C PHE A 95 19.39 -7.98 0.66
N VAL A 96 19.63 -7.39 -0.51
CA VAL A 96 20.90 -6.72 -0.81
C VAL A 96 21.17 -5.57 0.17
N LEU A 97 20.17 -4.72 0.43
CA LEU A 97 20.27 -3.62 1.39
C LEU A 97 20.64 -4.14 2.78
N HIS A 98 19.94 -5.14 3.27
CA HIS A 98 20.20 -5.73 4.59
C HIS A 98 21.62 -6.30 4.66
N ARG A 99 22.08 -7.01 3.62
CA ARG A 99 23.46 -7.52 3.54
C ARG A 99 24.50 -6.40 3.53
N LEU A 100 24.27 -5.33 2.79
CA LEU A 100 25.15 -4.17 2.75
C LEU A 100 25.19 -3.46 4.11
N CYS A 101 24.05 -3.29 4.78
CA CYS A 101 23.98 -2.70 6.11
C CYS A 101 24.75 -3.52 7.14
N HIS A 102 24.57 -4.85 7.16
CA HIS A 102 25.34 -5.72 8.04
C HIS A 102 26.85 -5.59 7.80
N ARG A 103 27.27 -5.66 6.54
CA ARG A 103 28.68 -5.52 6.18
C ARG A 103 29.23 -4.15 6.58
N LEU A 104 28.48 -3.08 6.36
CA LEU A 104 28.87 -1.73 6.73
C LEU A 104 28.97 -1.58 8.25
N THR A 105 28.01 -2.08 9.01
CA THR A 105 28.05 -2.06 10.49
C THR A 105 29.28 -2.76 11.00
N ASN A 106 29.58 -3.94 10.48
CA ASN A 106 30.76 -4.71 10.86
C ASN A 106 32.06 -3.98 10.51
N GLU A 107 32.17 -3.43 9.29
CA GLU A 107 33.36 -2.70 8.86
C GLU A 107 33.61 -1.45 9.72
N VAL A 108 32.55 -0.68 10.02
CA VAL A 108 32.66 0.51 10.88
C VAL A 108 33.02 0.11 12.31
N ALA A 109 32.41 -0.96 12.83
CA ALA A 109 32.75 -1.49 14.15
C ALA A 109 34.22 -1.95 14.19
N LEU A 110 34.68 -2.72 13.20
CA LEU A 110 36.09 -3.14 13.03
C LEU A 110 37.06 -1.96 13.13
N ARG A 111 36.76 -0.86 12.46
CA ARG A 111 37.64 0.32 12.44
C ARG A 111 37.57 1.19 13.69
N MET A 112 36.45 1.20 14.40
CA MET A 112 36.23 2.12 15.53
C MET A 112 36.40 1.47 16.90
N ALA A 113 36.17 0.16 17.01
CA ALA A 113 35.95 -0.52 18.28
C ALA A 113 36.98 -1.62 18.62
N TYR A 114 37.68 -2.17 17.63
CA TYR A 114 38.47 -3.39 17.83
C TYR A 114 39.98 -3.16 17.79
N THR A 115 40.68 -3.91 18.62
CA THR A 115 42.14 -3.99 18.60
C THR A 115 42.62 -4.62 17.28
N PRO A 116 43.83 -4.27 16.79
CA PRO A 116 44.37 -4.80 15.54
C PRO A 116 44.46 -6.35 15.51
N GLU A 117 44.57 -6.98 16.68
CA GLU A 117 44.58 -8.44 16.83
C GLU A 117 43.22 -9.08 16.50
N LEU A 118 42.11 -8.50 16.96
CA LEU A 118 40.77 -8.99 16.64
C LEU A 118 40.38 -8.66 15.19
N ALA A 119 40.81 -7.49 14.69
CA ALA A 119 40.63 -7.13 13.28
C ALA A 119 41.30 -8.14 12.33
N ALA A 120 42.49 -8.66 12.68
CA ALA A 120 43.18 -9.70 11.90
C ALA A 120 42.45 -11.05 11.93
N ALA A 121 41.87 -11.44 13.07
CA ALA A 121 41.08 -12.67 13.19
C ALA A 121 39.76 -12.62 12.37
N ILE A 122 39.20 -11.43 12.20
CA ILE A 122 37.90 -11.23 11.53
C ILE A 122 38.05 -10.96 10.02
N ALA A 123 39.22 -10.46 9.56
CA ALA A 123 39.47 -10.06 8.18
C ALA A 123 39.19 -11.14 7.12
N HIS A 124 39.19 -12.43 7.50
CA HIS A 124 38.95 -13.55 6.59
C HIS A 124 37.49 -14.04 6.54
N SER A 125 36.62 -13.55 7.43
CA SER A 125 35.20 -13.94 7.44
C SER A 125 34.31 -12.78 7.00
N PRO A 126 33.81 -12.77 5.74
CA PRO A 126 32.85 -11.76 5.30
C PRO A 126 31.48 -11.87 6.00
N TRP A 127 31.31 -12.87 6.89
CA TRP A 127 30.07 -13.20 7.58
C TRP A 127 30.18 -13.09 9.10
N TYR A 128 31.24 -12.48 9.62
CA TYR A 128 31.45 -12.41 11.07
C TYR A 128 30.34 -11.60 11.76
N LEU A 129 29.65 -12.22 12.70
CA LEU A 129 28.76 -11.56 13.65
C LEU A 129 29.50 -11.53 14.98
N VAL A 130 29.74 -10.34 15.52
CA VAL A 130 30.27 -10.19 16.88
C VAL A 130 29.18 -10.69 17.82
N ASN A 131 29.31 -11.93 18.28
CA ASN A 131 28.39 -12.52 19.26
C ASN A 131 28.85 -12.28 20.71
N ASP A 132 29.99 -11.61 20.91
CA ASP A 132 30.50 -11.35 22.25
C ASP A 132 29.78 -10.15 22.88
N ALA A 133 28.90 -10.43 23.84
CA ALA A 133 27.96 -9.47 24.40
C ALA A 133 28.65 -8.30 25.13
N SER A 134 29.83 -8.55 25.71
CA SER A 134 30.67 -7.55 26.39
C SER A 134 31.25 -6.53 25.40
N ALA A 135 31.72 -7.00 24.24
CA ALA A 135 32.21 -6.15 23.16
C ALA A 135 31.09 -5.32 22.51
N VAL A 136 29.83 -5.74 22.59
CA VAL A 136 28.68 -5.02 22.04
C VAL A 136 28.20 -3.88 22.95
N SER A 137 28.34 -4.01 24.27
CA SER A 137 27.87 -2.99 25.23
C SER A 137 28.85 -1.84 25.46
N GLU A 138 30.16 -2.09 25.40
CA GLU A 138 31.18 -1.09 25.80
C GLU A 138 31.74 -0.25 24.64
N THR A 139 31.56 -0.69 23.39
CA THR A 139 32.34 -0.17 22.24
C THR A 139 31.63 0.85 21.35
N GLY A 140 30.43 1.31 21.72
CA GLY A 140 29.63 2.19 20.86
C GLY A 140 28.99 1.49 19.64
N TYR A 141 29.15 0.17 19.51
CA TYR A 141 28.52 -0.65 18.47
C TYR A 141 27.00 -0.41 18.36
N GLN A 142 26.31 -0.27 19.49
CA GLN A 142 24.87 0.05 19.51
C GLN A 142 24.55 1.37 18.80
N ARG A 143 25.39 2.40 18.95
CA ARG A 143 25.18 3.71 18.29
C ARG A 143 25.40 3.61 16.78
N ILE A 144 26.44 2.88 16.36
CA ILE A 144 26.73 2.60 14.94
C ILE A 144 25.57 1.80 14.32
N SER A 145 25.14 0.72 14.99
CA SER A 145 24.02 -0.10 14.57
C SER A 145 22.74 0.72 14.48
N LEU A 146 22.47 1.62 15.44
CA LEU A 146 21.30 2.50 15.41
C LEU A 146 21.34 3.48 14.23
N ALA A 147 22.50 4.10 13.97
CA ALA A 147 22.66 5.03 12.84
C ALA A 147 22.47 4.31 11.49
N ILE A 148 23.08 3.13 11.33
CA ILE A 148 22.93 2.32 10.12
C ILE A 148 21.52 1.78 9.99
N PHE A 149 20.87 1.41 11.10
CA PHE A 149 19.46 1.03 11.11
C PHE A 149 18.57 2.17 10.63
N ALA A 150 18.73 3.39 11.15
CA ALA A 150 17.97 4.56 10.73
C ALA A 150 18.14 4.87 9.23
N LEU A 151 19.38 4.74 8.72
CA LEU A 151 19.65 4.87 7.29
C LEU A 151 18.97 3.76 6.48
N SER A 152 19.12 2.51 6.92
CA SER A 152 18.50 1.33 6.28
C SER A 152 16.97 1.43 6.27
N PHE A 153 16.38 2.03 7.30
CA PHE A 153 14.94 2.25 7.40
C PHE A 153 14.45 3.17 6.30
N ALA A 154 15.13 4.30 6.05
CA ALA A 154 14.78 5.21 4.97
C ALA A 154 14.86 4.53 3.59
N PHE A 155 15.90 3.72 3.36
CA PHE A 155 16.04 2.94 2.12
C PHE A 155 15.01 1.80 2.01
N ASN A 156 14.64 1.16 3.12
CA ASN A 156 13.60 0.14 3.15
C ASN A 156 12.25 0.75 2.77
N VAL A 157 11.88 1.89 3.37
CA VAL A 157 10.67 2.62 3.00
C VAL A 157 10.73 3.10 1.55
N LEU A 158 11.91 3.51 1.07
CA LEU A 158 12.12 3.82 -0.34
C LEU A 158 11.76 2.60 -1.21
N ILE A 159 12.39 1.44 -1.01
CA ILE A 159 12.09 0.24 -1.81
C ILE A 159 10.60 -0.16 -1.74
N LYS A 160 10.00 -0.10 -0.55
CA LYS A 160 8.57 -0.39 -0.35
C LYS A 160 7.66 0.61 -1.06
N ALA A 161 7.99 1.90 -1.05
CA ALA A 161 7.26 2.91 -1.80
C ALA A 161 7.30 2.62 -3.30
N TRP A 162 8.42 2.07 -3.82
CA TRP A 162 8.54 1.72 -5.25
C TRP A 162 7.62 0.56 -5.59
N ALA A 163 7.63 -0.45 -4.75
CA ALA A 163 6.76 -1.59 -4.89
C ALA A 163 5.28 -1.18 -4.80
N ALA A 164 4.92 -0.32 -3.85
CA ALA A 164 3.57 0.21 -3.69
C ALA A 164 3.15 1.02 -4.93
N LEU A 165 3.97 1.97 -5.39
CA LEU A 165 3.68 2.78 -6.57
C LEU A 165 3.46 1.92 -7.82
N CYS A 166 4.32 0.93 -8.06
CA CYS A 166 4.16 0.02 -9.19
C CYS A 166 2.90 -0.84 -9.06
N THR A 167 2.62 -1.37 -7.88
CA THR A 167 1.41 -2.17 -7.61
C THR A 167 0.14 -1.36 -7.85
N LEU A 168 0.08 -0.14 -7.32
CA LEU A 168 -1.05 0.77 -7.49
C LEU A 168 -1.27 1.16 -8.95
N GLY A 169 -0.18 1.47 -9.67
CA GLY A 169 -0.25 1.77 -11.10
C GLY A 169 -0.76 0.59 -11.93
N LEU A 170 -0.26 -0.62 -11.66
CA LEU A 170 -0.72 -1.85 -12.31
C LEU A 170 -2.21 -2.13 -12.01
N CYS A 171 -2.67 -1.87 -10.79
CA CYS A 171 -4.08 -2.00 -10.45
C CYS A 171 -4.96 -0.94 -11.13
N GLN A 172 -4.44 0.27 -11.42
CA GLN A 172 -5.19 1.31 -12.12
C GLN A 172 -5.42 0.97 -13.60
N ASP A 173 -4.42 0.43 -14.29
CA ASP A 173 -4.40 0.36 -15.75
C ASP A 173 -5.36 -0.68 -16.37
N ASP A 174 -6.16 -1.44 -15.58
CA ASP A 174 -7.19 -2.40 -16.04
C ASP A 174 -6.76 -3.23 -17.28
N MET A 175 -5.59 -3.88 -17.17
CA MET A 175 -4.94 -4.54 -18.30
C MET A 175 -5.37 -6.01 -18.45
N ASP A 176 -5.35 -6.50 -19.70
CA ASP A 176 -5.57 -7.92 -20.00
C ASP A 176 -4.53 -8.80 -19.30
N SER A 177 -5.00 -9.88 -18.66
CA SER A 177 -4.16 -10.79 -17.88
C SER A 177 -3.08 -11.43 -18.77
N PRO A 178 -1.79 -11.31 -18.42
CA PRO A 178 -0.70 -11.92 -19.18
C PRO A 178 -0.68 -13.45 -19.04
N ALA A 179 -1.52 -14.03 -18.18
CA ALA A 179 -1.56 -15.46 -17.88
C ALA A 179 -1.86 -16.37 -19.09
N LYS A 180 -2.41 -15.82 -20.18
CA LYS A 180 -2.65 -16.55 -21.43
C LYS A 180 -1.39 -16.84 -22.24
N ASN A 181 -0.31 -16.13 -21.96
CA ASN A 181 0.98 -16.32 -22.61
C ASN A 181 1.84 -17.15 -21.66
N GLY A 182 2.27 -18.36 -22.07
CA GLY A 182 3.00 -19.31 -21.21
C GLY A 182 4.10 -18.67 -20.34
N LEU A 183 4.43 -19.32 -19.22
CA LEU A 183 5.15 -18.74 -18.06
C LEU A 183 6.25 -17.74 -18.42
N TRP A 184 7.22 -18.14 -19.25
CA TRP A 184 8.36 -17.29 -19.64
C TRP A 184 7.95 -16.03 -20.42
N ARG A 185 7.00 -16.16 -21.35
CA ARG A 185 6.50 -15.02 -22.12
C ARG A 185 5.67 -14.11 -21.22
N GLY A 186 4.87 -14.69 -20.32
CA GLY A 186 4.15 -13.97 -19.26
C GLY A 186 5.11 -13.13 -18.40
N MET A 187 6.19 -13.71 -17.90
CA MET A 187 7.18 -13.01 -17.07
C MET A 187 7.85 -11.84 -17.81
N ARG A 188 8.29 -12.04 -19.07
CA ARG A 188 8.90 -10.96 -19.87
C ARG A 188 7.93 -9.80 -20.12
N VAL A 189 6.67 -10.13 -20.46
CA VAL A 189 5.60 -9.13 -20.64
C VAL A 189 5.32 -8.39 -19.33
N SER A 190 5.26 -9.12 -18.22
CA SER A 190 5.09 -8.54 -16.89
C SER A 190 6.24 -7.59 -16.52
N LEU A 191 7.48 -7.96 -16.79
CA LEU A 191 8.64 -7.09 -16.52
C LEU A 191 8.60 -5.81 -17.37
N ALA A 192 8.24 -5.93 -18.66
CA ALA A 192 8.05 -4.77 -19.53
C ALA A 192 6.95 -3.85 -18.99
N ARG A 193 5.83 -4.41 -18.52
CA ARG A 193 4.74 -3.65 -17.88
C ARG A 193 5.20 -2.94 -16.62
N VAL A 194 5.92 -3.64 -15.72
CA VAL A 194 6.47 -3.03 -14.50
C VAL A 194 7.37 -1.86 -14.84
N ARG A 195 8.24 -2.02 -15.86
CA ARG A 195 9.12 -0.94 -16.33
C ARG A 195 8.33 0.24 -16.91
N GLU A 196 7.30 -0.03 -17.70
CA GLU A 196 6.42 1.01 -18.27
C GLU A 196 5.68 1.77 -17.16
N THR A 197 5.06 1.06 -16.21
CA THR A 197 4.38 1.65 -15.06
C THR A 197 5.36 2.49 -14.22
N ALA A 198 6.54 1.96 -13.91
CA ALA A 198 7.56 2.71 -13.18
C ALA A 198 7.99 3.99 -13.92
N GLY A 199 8.09 3.94 -15.25
CA GLY A 199 8.37 5.12 -16.09
C GLY A 199 7.24 6.14 -16.06
N ARG A 200 5.99 5.70 -16.21
CA ARG A 200 4.78 6.53 -16.23
C ARG A 200 4.57 7.30 -14.94
N TYR A 201 4.84 6.66 -13.80
CA TYR A 201 4.62 7.22 -12.46
C TYR A 201 5.90 7.74 -11.80
N LYS A 202 7.02 7.83 -12.53
CA LYS A 202 8.31 8.34 -12.00
C LYS A 202 8.17 9.72 -11.34
N GLY A 203 7.32 10.60 -11.87
CA GLY A 203 7.06 11.93 -11.30
C GLY A 203 6.35 11.93 -9.95
N CYS A 204 5.59 10.87 -9.65
CA CYS A 204 4.85 10.72 -8.38
C CYS A 204 5.70 10.09 -7.27
N TRP A 205 6.90 9.61 -7.62
CA TRP A 205 7.79 8.86 -6.74
C TRP A 205 8.05 9.54 -5.39
N ARG A 206 8.48 10.81 -5.43
CA ARG A 206 8.83 11.57 -4.23
C ARG A 206 7.64 11.77 -3.31
N ALA A 207 6.47 12.02 -3.88
CA ALA A 207 5.23 12.21 -3.12
C ALA A 207 4.80 10.91 -2.43
N VAL A 208 4.82 9.79 -3.15
CA VAL A 208 4.48 8.47 -2.57
C VAL A 208 5.50 8.08 -1.50
N TRP A 209 6.80 8.26 -1.75
CA TRP A 209 7.82 7.98 -0.73
C TRP A 209 7.65 8.82 0.53
N ALA A 210 7.37 10.13 0.40
CA ALA A 210 7.13 10.99 1.55
C ALA A 210 5.87 10.57 2.35
N VAL A 211 4.82 10.11 1.67
CA VAL A 211 3.62 9.55 2.30
C VAL A 211 3.94 8.25 3.02
N GLU A 212 4.64 7.32 2.38
CA GLU A 212 5.04 6.05 2.99
C GLU A 212 5.97 6.25 4.19
N MET A 213 6.87 7.24 4.16
CA MET A 213 7.68 7.62 5.32
C MET A 213 6.82 8.13 6.49
N LEU A 214 5.85 9.00 6.21
CA LEU A 214 4.94 9.50 7.24
C LEU A 214 4.04 8.37 7.78
N VAL A 215 3.51 7.53 6.90
CA VAL A 215 2.69 6.36 7.26
C VAL A 215 3.51 5.41 8.11
N ALA A 216 4.75 5.08 7.73
CA ALA A 216 5.62 4.22 8.53
C ALA A 216 5.90 4.82 9.91
N ALA A 217 6.22 6.12 9.99
CA ALA A 217 6.46 6.81 11.26
C ALA A 217 5.23 6.79 12.19
N LEU A 218 4.01 6.83 11.64
CA LEU A 218 2.77 6.79 12.41
C LEU A 218 2.28 5.37 12.71
N VAL A 219 2.54 4.41 11.82
CA VAL A 219 2.09 3.02 11.96
C VAL A 219 2.95 2.27 12.98
N ILE A 220 4.27 2.51 13.05
CA ILE A 220 5.15 1.85 14.02
C ILE A 220 4.67 2.00 15.48
N PRO A 221 4.46 3.22 16.03
CA PRO A 221 3.98 3.37 17.40
C PRO A 221 2.57 2.76 17.56
N LEU A 222 1.77 2.79 16.49
CA LEU A 222 0.43 2.22 16.50
C LEU A 222 0.45 0.68 16.50
N GLN A 223 1.46 0.06 15.89
CA GLN A 223 1.73 -1.39 15.96
C GLN A 223 2.18 -1.80 17.37
N PHE A 224 3.02 -0.99 18.01
CA PHE A 224 3.36 -1.21 19.42
C PHE A 224 2.13 -1.08 20.32
N ALA A 225 1.29 -0.07 20.06
CA ALA A 225 0.03 0.08 20.78
C ALA A 225 -0.91 -1.11 20.53
N SER A 226 -1.00 -1.62 19.30
CA SER A 226 -1.89 -2.73 18.92
C SER A 226 -1.45 -4.09 19.50
N ALA A 227 -0.20 -4.23 19.92
CA ALA A 227 0.27 -5.41 20.65
C ALA A 227 -0.51 -5.64 21.96
N LEU A 228 -1.15 -4.60 22.50
CA LEU A 228 -2.02 -4.70 23.68
C LEU A 228 -3.38 -5.35 23.42
N LEU A 229 -3.68 -5.86 22.21
CA LEU A 229 -4.93 -6.50 21.73
C LEU A 229 -6.21 -5.67 21.90
N VAL A 230 -6.48 -5.15 23.10
CA VAL A 230 -7.58 -4.25 23.48
C VAL A 230 -7.65 -3.01 22.59
N THR A 231 -6.51 -2.56 22.08
CA THR A 231 -6.38 -1.38 21.22
C THR A 231 -6.56 -1.69 19.73
N LEU A 232 -6.67 -2.96 19.33
CA LEU A 232 -6.79 -3.37 17.92
C LEU A 232 -8.02 -2.76 17.23
N PRO A 233 -9.23 -2.74 17.84
CA PRO A 233 -10.40 -2.08 17.25
C PRO A 233 -10.22 -0.58 17.02
N LEU A 234 -9.34 0.07 17.80
CA LEU A 234 -9.05 1.51 17.69
C LEU A 234 -7.96 1.78 16.65
N THR A 235 -6.90 0.98 16.66
CA THR A 235 -5.70 1.17 15.85
C THR A 235 -5.90 0.74 14.40
N LEU A 236 -6.64 -0.36 14.17
CA LEU A 236 -6.82 -0.93 12.84
C LEU A 236 -7.50 0.05 11.84
N PRO A 237 -8.61 0.73 12.18
CA PRO A 237 -9.21 1.71 11.26
C PRO A 237 -8.26 2.85 10.91
N ILE A 238 -7.44 3.30 11.87
CA ILE A 238 -6.45 4.37 11.66
C ILE A 238 -5.35 3.89 10.71
N MET A 239 -4.85 2.65 10.87
CA MET A 239 -3.87 2.05 9.95
C MET A 239 -4.42 1.97 8.53
N LEU A 240 -5.69 1.59 8.36
CA LEU A 240 -6.33 1.50 7.04
C LEU A 240 -6.51 2.87 6.38
N GLU A 241 -6.90 3.88 7.16
CA GLU A 241 -6.96 5.27 6.69
C GLU A 241 -5.58 5.75 6.22
N LEU A 242 -4.52 5.43 6.97
CA LEU A 242 -3.13 5.76 6.61
C LEU A 242 -2.67 5.04 5.34
N GLN A 243 -2.97 3.74 5.19
CA GLN A 243 -2.58 2.94 4.03
C GLN A 243 -3.28 3.38 2.73
N ALA A 244 -4.46 4.00 2.82
CA ALA A 244 -5.14 4.57 1.66
C ALA A 244 -4.56 5.94 1.21
N ALA A 245 -3.59 6.50 1.94
CA ALA A 245 -2.95 7.77 1.56
C ALA A 245 -2.10 7.64 0.30
N SER A 246 -1.44 6.50 0.08
CA SER A 246 -0.58 6.27 -1.09
C SER A 246 -1.35 6.29 -2.42
N PRO A 247 -2.53 5.62 -2.55
CA PRO A 247 -3.44 5.82 -3.67
C PRO A 247 -3.81 7.30 -3.91
N ALA A 248 -4.17 8.04 -2.86
CA ALA A 248 -4.56 9.45 -2.98
C ALA A 248 -3.39 10.33 -3.47
N ALA A 249 -2.17 10.09 -2.98
CA ALA A 249 -0.97 10.79 -3.42
C ALA A 249 -0.65 10.50 -4.90
N LEU A 250 -0.82 9.24 -5.32
CA LEU A 250 -0.54 8.82 -6.69
C LEU A 250 -1.54 9.39 -7.70
N PHE A 251 -2.84 9.22 -7.44
CA PHE A 251 -3.87 9.53 -8.44
C PHE A 251 -4.38 10.97 -8.39
N GLU A 252 -4.35 11.62 -7.23
CA GLU A 252 -4.76 13.02 -7.09
C GLU A 252 -3.58 13.99 -7.05
N ARG A 253 -2.34 13.49 -7.13
CA ARG A 253 -1.09 14.27 -7.10
C ARG A 253 -1.00 15.24 -5.92
N ARG A 254 -1.62 14.89 -4.79
CA ARG A 254 -1.60 15.71 -3.59
C ARG A 254 -0.28 15.58 -2.86
N GLY A 255 0.14 16.65 -2.18
CA GLY A 255 1.23 16.61 -1.21
C GLY A 255 0.91 15.71 -0.01
N THR A 256 1.93 15.37 0.78
CA THR A 256 1.87 14.35 1.83
C THR A 256 0.68 14.49 2.78
N TRP A 257 0.50 15.67 3.37
CA TRP A 257 -0.59 15.92 4.32
C TRP A 257 -1.97 15.97 3.65
N GLY A 258 -2.03 16.52 2.44
CA GLY A 258 -3.27 16.58 1.65
C GLY A 258 -3.76 15.19 1.24
N ALA A 259 -2.84 14.27 0.89
CA ALA A 259 -3.15 12.88 0.59
C ALA A 259 -3.67 12.12 1.83
N LEU A 260 -3.08 12.40 3.00
CA LEU A 260 -3.54 11.82 4.26
C LEU A 260 -4.94 12.31 4.66
N MET A 261 -5.20 13.61 4.57
CA MET A 261 -6.53 14.15 4.88
C MET A 261 -7.58 13.64 3.90
N ARG A 262 -7.20 13.51 2.62
CA ARG A 262 -8.08 12.98 1.58
C ARG A 262 -8.44 11.52 1.81
N SER A 263 -7.44 10.68 2.11
CA SER A 263 -7.66 9.26 2.41
C SER A 263 -8.55 9.07 3.64
N ARG A 264 -8.35 9.87 4.69
CA ARG A 264 -9.25 9.89 5.86
C ARG A 264 -10.68 10.24 5.48
N GLN A 265 -10.89 11.29 4.69
CA GLN A 265 -12.22 11.70 4.25
C GLN A 265 -12.93 10.59 3.46
N LEU A 266 -12.21 9.98 2.51
CA LEU A 266 -12.72 8.92 1.64
C LEU A 266 -13.03 7.63 2.40
N VAL A 267 -12.09 7.17 3.23
CA VAL A 267 -12.16 5.86 3.88
C VAL A 267 -13.03 5.89 5.13
N ARG A 268 -13.27 7.05 5.75
CA ARG A 268 -14.07 7.15 7.01
C ARG A 268 -15.43 6.47 6.93
N ARG A 269 -16.11 6.53 5.77
CA ARG A 269 -17.42 5.88 5.53
C ARG A 269 -17.31 4.35 5.38
N VAL A 270 -16.17 3.84 4.89
CA VAL A 270 -15.96 2.41 4.57
C VAL A 270 -14.96 1.71 5.49
N ARG A 271 -14.41 2.39 6.51
CA ARG A 271 -13.32 1.86 7.36
C ARG A 271 -13.66 0.56 8.09
N TRP A 272 -14.88 0.43 8.60
CA TRP A 272 -15.32 -0.78 9.31
C TRP A 272 -15.59 -1.94 8.34
N PRO A 273 -16.32 -1.73 7.22
CA PRO A 273 -16.39 -2.71 6.13
C PRO A 273 -15.02 -3.14 5.60
N LEU A 274 -14.01 -2.26 5.60
CA LEU A 274 -12.65 -2.56 5.15
C LEU A 274 -11.83 -3.34 6.20
N ALA A 275 -12.06 -3.07 7.48
CA ALA A 275 -11.35 -3.71 8.59
C ALA A 275 -11.56 -5.22 8.63
N LEU A 276 -12.76 -5.70 8.34
CA LEU A 276 -13.08 -7.12 8.35
C LEU A 276 -12.26 -7.94 7.33
N PRO A 277 -12.28 -7.66 6.01
CA PRO A 277 -11.48 -8.40 5.04
C PRO A 277 -9.98 -8.23 5.27
N PHE A 278 -9.53 -7.09 5.79
CA PHE A 278 -8.12 -6.90 6.13
C PHE A 278 -7.69 -7.80 7.30
N LEU A 279 -8.47 -7.80 8.39
CA LEU A 279 -8.22 -8.66 9.55
C LEU A 279 -8.31 -10.14 9.18
N ALA A 280 -9.33 -10.52 8.39
CA ALA A 280 -9.46 -11.87 7.86
C ALA A 280 -8.23 -12.26 7.03
N GLY A 281 -7.71 -11.36 6.21
CA GLY A 281 -6.46 -11.56 5.47
C GLY A 281 -5.27 -11.84 6.38
N ILE A 282 -5.10 -11.08 7.47
CA ILE A 282 -4.03 -11.29 8.45
C ILE A 282 -4.17 -12.65 9.14
N VAL A 283 -5.37 -12.97 9.61
CA VAL A 283 -5.66 -14.24 10.29
C VAL A 283 -5.42 -15.41 9.34
N LEU A 284 -5.97 -15.36 8.12
CA LEU A 284 -5.77 -16.39 7.10
C LEU A 284 -4.29 -16.56 6.74
N GLN A 285 -3.53 -15.46 6.67
CA GLN A 285 -2.10 -15.53 6.39
C GLN A 285 -1.37 -16.27 7.52
N ARG A 286 -1.66 -15.93 8.79
CA ARG A 286 -1.06 -16.62 9.94
C ARG A 286 -1.46 -18.10 10.00
N LEU A 287 -2.74 -18.40 9.80
CA LEU A 287 -3.24 -19.77 9.74
C LEU A 287 -2.61 -20.56 8.58
N SER A 288 -2.34 -19.93 7.43
CA SER A 288 -1.67 -20.59 6.31
C SER A 288 -0.23 -21.01 6.65
N LEU A 289 0.50 -20.16 7.37
CA LEU A 289 1.86 -20.46 7.83
C LEU A 289 1.86 -21.56 8.89
N LEU A 290 1.02 -21.43 9.92
CA LEU A 290 0.87 -22.44 10.96
C LEU A 290 0.41 -23.78 10.40
N GLY A 291 -0.56 -23.76 9.48
CA GLY A 291 -1.07 -24.95 8.82
C GLY A 291 -0.01 -25.64 7.98
N ARG A 292 0.79 -24.88 7.21
CA ARG A 292 1.93 -25.42 6.46
C ARG A 292 2.94 -26.10 7.38
N ASP A 293 3.36 -25.41 8.44
CA ASP A 293 4.38 -25.92 9.36
C ASP A 293 3.86 -27.15 10.15
N HIS A 294 2.58 -27.13 10.52
CA HIS A 294 1.91 -28.26 11.17
C HIS A 294 1.81 -29.49 10.24
N VAL A 295 1.39 -29.29 9.00
CA VAL A 295 1.29 -30.38 8.01
C VAL A 295 2.67 -30.97 7.74
N LEU A 296 3.71 -30.14 7.54
CA LEU A 296 5.08 -30.60 7.34
C LEU A 296 5.61 -31.36 8.57
N GLY A 297 5.29 -30.91 9.79
CA GLY A 297 5.67 -31.57 11.03
C GLY A 297 4.97 -32.93 11.25
N MET A 298 3.81 -33.14 10.64
CA MET A 298 3.08 -34.41 10.68
C MET A 298 3.53 -35.43 9.63
N LEU A 299 4.34 -35.04 8.64
CA LEU A 299 4.80 -35.97 7.62
C LEU A 299 5.78 -36.99 8.21
N PRO A 300 5.61 -38.30 7.93
CA PRO A 300 6.59 -39.31 8.31
C PRO A 300 7.99 -38.97 7.74
N PRO A 301 9.08 -39.17 8.50
CA PRO A 301 10.45 -38.87 8.05
C PRO A 301 10.82 -39.50 6.69
N ARG A 302 10.29 -40.70 6.40
CA ARG A 302 10.46 -41.39 5.11
C ARG A 302 10.03 -40.55 3.90
N LEU A 303 8.98 -39.71 4.02
CA LEU A 303 8.53 -38.87 2.91
C LEU A 303 9.54 -37.75 2.58
N PHE A 304 10.43 -37.39 3.50
CA PHE A 304 11.50 -36.43 3.22
C PHE A 304 12.69 -37.05 2.49
N VAL A 305 12.77 -38.38 2.41
CA VAL A 305 13.87 -39.10 1.76
C VAL A 305 13.37 -39.75 0.47
N ASP A 306 12.25 -40.46 0.55
CA ASP A 306 11.76 -41.31 -0.53
C ASP A 306 10.92 -40.54 -1.56
N VAL A 307 10.20 -39.48 -1.13
CA VAL A 307 9.27 -38.71 -1.98
C VAL A 307 9.33 -37.21 -1.62
N VAL A 308 10.48 -36.60 -1.89
CA VAL A 308 10.77 -35.19 -1.58
C VAL A 308 9.79 -34.20 -2.21
N GLU A 309 9.10 -34.60 -3.28
CA GLU A 309 8.14 -33.78 -4.00
C GLU A 309 6.96 -33.35 -3.11
N ILE A 310 6.49 -34.22 -2.21
CA ILE A 310 5.32 -33.92 -1.36
C ILE A 310 5.64 -32.76 -0.39
N PRO A 311 6.70 -32.82 0.44
CA PRO A 311 7.11 -31.67 1.27
C PRO A 311 7.34 -30.39 0.47
N ILE A 312 7.96 -30.49 -0.71
CA ILE A 312 8.21 -29.33 -1.58
C ILE A 312 6.89 -28.71 -2.04
N ILE A 313 5.93 -29.50 -2.52
CA ILE A 313 4.62 -29.02 -2.96
C ILE A 313 3.88 -28.33 -1.82
N ILE A 314 3.89 -28.91 -0.61
CA ILE A 314 3.23 -28.33 0.57
C ILE A 314 3.90 -27.01 0.95
N PHE A 315 5.23 -26.99 0.98
CA PHE A 315 6.00 -25.79 1.31
C PHE A 315 5.75 -24.66 0.30
N VAL A 316 5.89 -24.96 -0.99
CA VAL A 316 5.69 -24.01 -2.09
C VAL A 316 4.23 -23.56 -2.15
N GLY A 317 3.28 -24.47 -2.04
CA GLY A 317 1.85 -24.16 -2.02
C GLY A 317 1.46 -23.25 -0.87
N GLY A 318 1.95 -23.55 0.35
CA GLY A 318 1.75 -22.70 1.52
C GLY A 318 2.39 -21.32 1.35
N ALA A 319 3.63 -21.25 0.82
CA ALA A 319 4.31 -19.99 0.54
C ALA A 319 3.57 -19.14 -0.50
N VAL A 320 3.11 -19.75 -1.60
CA VAL A 320 2.30 -19.08 -2.63
C VAL A 320 1.01 -18.54 -2.03
N LEU A 321 0.30 -19.32 -1.21
CA LEU A 321 -0.92 -18.87 -0.55
C LEU A 321 -0.65 -17.69 0.39
N SER A 322 0.40 -17.75 1.22
CA SER A 322 0.77 -16.65 2.10
C SER A 322 1.12 -15.38 1.32
N VAL A 323 1.83 -15.50 0.19
CA VAL A 323 2.13 -14.37 -0.70
C VAL A 323 0.84 -13.79 -1.29
N LEU A 324 -0.07 -14.63 -1.80
CA LEU A 324 -1.35 -14.19 -2.36
C LEU A 324 -2.18 -13.40 -1.33
N LEU A 325 -2.27 -13.90 -0.09
CA LEU A 325 -2.97 -13.23 0.99
C LEU A 325 -2.33 -11.89 1.36
N LEU A 326 -0.99 -11.83 1.40
CA LEU A 326 -0.26 -10.59 1.62
C LEU A 326 -0.51 -9.57 0.49
N ARG A 327 -0.47 -10.01 -0.78
CA ARG A 327 -0.76 -9.14 -1.93
C ARG A 327 -2.20 -8.67 -1.95
N PHE A 328 -3.12 -9.51 -1.52
CA PHE A 328 -4.51 -9.11 -1.36
C PHE A 328 -4.65 -7.96 -0.36
N GLN A 329 -3.93 -8.01 0.77
CA GLN A 329 -3.91 -6.91 1.75
C GLN A 329 -3.34 -5.61 1.16
N ASP A 330 -2.34 -5.66 0.27
CA ASP A 330 -1.78 -4.46 -0.36
C ASP A 330 -2.73 -3.81 -1.38
N VAL A 331 -3.55 -4.62 -2.07
CA VAL A 331 -4.52 -4.13 -3.08
C VAL A 331 -5.83 -3.65 -2.43
N LEU A 332 -6.12 -4.08 -1.21
CA LEU A 332 -7.38 -3.78 -0.54
C LEU A 332 -7.59 -2.27 -0.26
N PRO A 333 -6.60 -1.50 0.27
CA PRO A 333 -6.72 -0.05 0.41
C PRO A 333 -6.96 0.67 -0.91
N TYR A 334 -6.34 0.19 -2.00
CA TYR A 334 -6.57 0.71 -3.34
C TYR A 334 -8.01 0.47 -3.81
N ALA A 335 -8.54 -0.74 -3.62
CA ALA A 335 -9.91 -1.06 -4.00
C ALA A 335 -10.93 -0.22 -3.21
N ALA A 336 -10.68 0.01 -1.92
CA ALA A 336 -11.48 0.90 -1.09
C ALA A 336 -11.43 2.35 -1.59
N TYR A 337 -10.22 2.84 -1.91
CA TYR A 337 -10.03 4.15 -2.51
C TYR A 337 -10.81 4.28 -3.83
N ALA A 338 -10.63 3.36 -4.77
CA ALA A 338 -11.28 3.41 -6.08
C ALA A 338 -12.82 3.37 -5.98
N GLU A 339 -13.37 2.52 -5.11
CA GLU A 339 -14.81 2.45 -4.86
C GLU A 339 -15.34 3.76 -4.22
N SER A 340 -14.64 4.31 -3.24
CA SER A 340 -15.04 5.57 -2.58
C SER A 340 -15.02 6.75 -3.54
N THR A 341 -13.99 6.86 -4.39
CA THR A 341 -13.91 7.90 -5.43
C THR A 341 -14.98 7.73 -6.50
N ARG A 342 -15.37 6.49 -6.84
CA ARG A 342 -16.47 6.25 -7.80
C ARG A 342 -17.80 6.77 -7.23
N ARG A 343 -18.09 6.48 -5.96
CA ARG A 343 -19.32 6.94 -5.30
C ARG A 343 -19.41 8.45 -5.19
N GLU A 344 -18.33 9.11 -4.80
CA GLU A 344 -18.34 10.59 -4.75
C GLU A 344 -18.62 11.21 -6.13
N ARG A 345 -18.16 10.60 -7.23
CA ARG A 345 -18.45 11.07 -8.59
C ARG A 345 -19.90 10.81 -8.99
N GLU A 346 -20.47 9.66 -8.59
CA GLU A 346 -21.87 9.33 -8.82
C GLU A 346 -22.79 10.27 -8.01
N GLU A 347 -22.45 10.56 -6.75
CA GLU A 347 -23.13 11.54 -5.88
C GLU A 347 -23.09 12.94 -6.50
N ALA A 348 -21.91 13.42 -6.92
CA ALA A 348 -21.77 14.73 -7.54
C ALA A 348 -22.52 14.85 -8.89
N ALA A 349 -22.61 13.77 -9.66
CA ALA A 349 -23.37 13.75 -10.91
C ALA A 349 -24.88 13.77 -10.68
N ALA A 350 -25.36 13.08 -9.63
CA ALA A 350 -26.78 13.12 -9.24
C ALA A 350 -27.16 14.53 -8.75
N ASP A 351 -26.34 15.14 -7.89
CA ASP A 351 -26.60 16.49 -7.37
C ASP A 351 -26.62 17.55 -8.48
N ALA A 352 -25.79 17.40 -9.52
CA ALA A 352 -25.80 18.28 -10.69
C ALA A 352 -27.02 18.07 -11.62
N GLY A 353 -27.59 16.86 -11.64
CA GLY A 353 -28.78 16.52 -12.43
C GLY A 353 -30.08 17.02 -11.83
N ASP A 354 -30.13 17.21 -10.51
CA ASP A 354 -31.31 17.66 -9.76
C ASP A 354 -31.43 19.19 -9.64
N THR A 355 -30.53 19.97 -10.26
CA THR A 355 -30.69 21.43 -10.36
C THR A 355 -31.82 21.74 -11.36
N PRO A 356 -33.01 22.22 -10.90
CA PRO A 356 -34.09 22.57 -11.82
C PRO A 356 -33.60 23.72 -12.73
N GLN A 357 -33.69 23.50 -14.04
CA GLN A 357 -33.47 24.55 -15.05
C GLN A 357 -34.60 25.56 -15.06
#